data_AF-A0A7S9DW10-F1
#
_entry.id   AF-A0A7S9DW10-F1
#
_cell.length_a   1.000
_cell.length_b   1.000
_cell.length_c   1.000
_cell.angle_alpha   90.00
_cell.angle_beta   90.00
_cell.angle_gamma   90.00
#
_symmetry.space_group_name_H-M   'P 1'
#
loop_
_entity.id
_entity.type
_entity.pdbx_description
1 polymer ?
#
loop_
_entity_poly.entity_id
_entity_poly.type
_entity_poly.pdbx_seq_one_letter_code
_entity_poly.pdbx_strand_id
1 'polypeptide(L)'
;MQYKGLFWSAMVRAILSMRRDQGTVSMADADALASLPDLEAGLIDNVALHELLEALCPPAQRETLGRSLIGYFDFNKMGNLVVYATATEHIEAALTALVPRAEQVFHDAITRQTADDTHIELSWQASPYPLIDDLQSYFLLTLCRHLAGRQFDFAYTRGLPAKQQCLLAALSRSEWQSGARIAVGIDADWLQRPSFYHSQAMEKLLAPTLSRIETPGLKDTLLHIFAKAEAPARIRAEWAAQQMNQTESGLRRMLRAHNIAFSSVLKEYIHDKSCHRLLAGEKTEDTAVSLGFADRRSFERSFKEYAGISAGQLRQLGNRLRFQKGNHSLLDIVDNLPPLPATIQSLLQLDDDTMTLKSVVQLIQKDPIFQAHIMSKASKAIYGSSPDTLEQAIGRNLGLSNIKQLAVVFAAQQQLNAQCRHPDVEKLADAMLLSLPVFEALNTETETPVATTDTLKQLILFSTLSVFLVFHDKCLFVDGVMRAWDEAQTFSDFVSRLSQEFGVCLYGATSLMLLRWGFNSEINQTLWKLCQVAESQAAGGAAGQVLHAHNISFTLNAMGHESHPIVYDSMIPALAARIKSVISQWQ
;
A
#
# COMPACT_ATOMS: atom_id res chain seq x y z
N MET A 1 10.77 -5.23 -3.34
CA MET A 1 11.99 -4.37 -3.35
C MET A 1 12.08 -3.37 -2.17
N GLN A 2 11.21 -3.45 -1.14
CA GLN A 2 11.16 -2.50 -0.01
C GLN A 2 12.17 -2.76 1.14
N TYR A 3 12.85 -3.91 1.18
CA TYR A 3 13.61 -4.30 2.38
C TYR A 3 14.85 -3.42 2.63
N LYS A 4 15.62 -3.09 1.59
CA LYS A 4 16.84 -2.27 1.70
C LYS A 4 16.56 -0.89 2.28
N GLY A 5 15.54 -0.18 1.76
CA GLY A 5 15.19 1.16 2.21
C GLY A 5 14.72 1.20 3.67
N LEU A 6 13.83 0.28 4.05
CA LEU A 6 13.37 0.15 5.44
C LEU A 6 14.51 -0.22 6.40
N PHE A 7 15.40 -1.12 5.99
CA PHE A 7 16.56 -1.50 6.79
C PHE A 7 17.51 -0.32 7.06
N TRP A 8 17.96 0.36 6.01
CA TRP A 8 18.93 1.45 6.16
C TRP A 8 18.31 2.70 6.80
N SER A 9 17.04 3.00 6.55
CA SER A 9 16.35 4.10 7.25
C SER A 9 16.19 3.82 8.75
N ALA A 10 15.88 2.59 9.15
CA ALA A 10 15.86 2.20 10.56
C ALA A 10 17.26 2.27 11.19
N MET A 11 18.31 1.90 10.46
CA MET A 11 19.70 2.06 10.90
C MET A 11 20.06 3.54 11.15
N VAL A 12 19.73 4.42 10.20
CA VAL A 12 19.95 5.87 10.33
C VAL A 12 19.15 6.43 11.51
N ARG A 13 17.89 6.03 11.69
CA ARG A 13 17.08 6.45 12.86
C ARG A 13 17.68 5.99 14.18
N ALA A 14 18.22 4.77 14.25
CA ALA A 14 18.90 4.28 15.46
C ALA A 14 20.12 5.15 15.80
N ILE A 15 20.93 5.50 14.78
CA ILE A 15 22.08 6.40 14.93
C ILE A 15 21.63 7.80 15.38
N LEU A 16 20.61 8.38 14.75
CA LEU A 16 20.08 9.70 15.09
C LEU A 16 19.50 9.73 16.52
N SER A 17 18.73 8.71 16.91
CA SER A 17 18.15 8.61 18.25
C SER A 17 19.23 8.54 19.31
N MET A 18 20.27 7.74 19.08
CA MET A 18 21.44 7.65 19.97
C MET A 18 22.18 8.98 20.07
N ARG A 19 22.46 9.64 18.94
CA ARG A 19 23.18 10.92 18.91
C ARG A 19 22.40 12.02 19.64
N ARG A 20 21.07 12.05 19.47
CA ARG A 20 20.17 12.95 20.22
C ARG A 20 20.29 12.73 21.73
N ASP A 21 20.23 11.48 22.19
CA ASP A 21 20.30 11.15 23.61
C ASP A 21 21.71 11.41 24.19
N GLN A 22 22.75 11.37 23.36
CA GLN A 22 24.11 11.80 23.69
C GLN A 22 24.31 13.33 23.63
N GLY A 23 23.27 14.11 23.31
CA GLY A 23 23.35 15.57 23.18
C GLY A 23 24.19 16.05 21.99
N THR A 24 24.45 15.17 21.01
CA THR A 24 25.17 15.52 19.78
C THR A 24 24.15 16.01 18.76
N VAL A 25 24.32 17.27 18.31
CA VAL A 25 23.49 17.87 17.25
C VAL A 25 24.41 18.48 16.21
N SER A 26 24.28 18.08 14.96
CA SER A 26 25.04 18.61 13.82
C SER A 26 24.15 18.86 12.60
N MET A 27 24.67 19.56 11.59
CA MET A 27 23.99 19.74 10.30
C MET A 27 23.68 18.38 9.65
N ALA A 28 24.60 17.41 9.80
CA ALA A 28 24.41 16.06 9.29
C ALA A 28 23.19 15.35 9.87
N ASP A 29 22.78 15.67 11.10
CA ASP A 29 21.57 15.09 11.70
C ASP A 29 20.30 15.62 11.01
N ALA A 30 20.29 16.90 10.65
CA ALA A 30 19.18 17.52 9.92
C ALA A 30 19.11 16.99 8.49
N ASP A 31 20.25 16.87 7.81
CA ASP A 31 20.34 16.30 6.46
C ASP A 31 19.86 14.84 6.45
N ALA A 32 20.30 14.03 7.42
CA ALA A 32 19.85 12.65 7.58
C ALA A 32 18.36 12.54 7.82
N LEU A 33 17.78 13.41 8.66
CA LEU A 33 16.35 13.42 8.92
C LEU A 33 15.55 13.75 7.65
N ALA A 34 16.02 14.72 6.86
CA ALA A 34 15.40 15.10 5.59
C ALA A 34 15.49 13.98 4.54
N SER A 35 16.55 13.17 4.56
CA SER A 35 16.77 12.05 3.64
C SER A 35 15.99 10.77 4.00
N LEU A 36 15.36 10.66 5.18
CA LEU A 36 14.66 9.43 5.59
C LEU A 36 13.55 8.97 4.63
N PRO A 37 12.65 9.85 4.11
CA PRO A 37 11.59 9.43 3.18
C PRO A 37 12.18 8.86 1.88
N ASP A 38 13.21 9.50 1.34
CA ASP A 38 13.89 9.05 0.12
C ASP A 38 14.64 7.74 0.34
N LEU A 39 15.22 7.55 1.53
CA LEU A 39 15.88 6.31 1.92
C LEU A 39 14.88 5.16 2.02
N GLU A 40 13.71 5.37 2.64
CA GLU A 40 12.63 4.39 2.73
C GLU A 40 12.06 4.01 1.37
N ALA A 41 11.90 5.00 0.49
CA ALA A 41 11.46 4.80 -0.89
C ALA A 41 12.52 4.13 -1.78
N GLY A 42 13.76 3.95 -1.30
CA GLY A 42 14.86 3.37 -2.06
C GLY A 42 15.37 4.28 -3.19
N LEU A 43 15.22 5.60 -3.03
CA LEU A 43 15.65 6.63 -3.98
C LEU A 43 17.09 7.09 -3.77
N ILE A 44 17.69 6.76 -2.61
CA ILE A 44 19.09 7.05 -2.29
C ILE A 44 19.98 5.93 -2.82
N ASP A 45 21.01 6.29 -3.58
CA ASP A 45 22.02 5.34 -4.06
C ASP A 45 23.06 5.00 -2.99
N ASN A 46 23.94 4.03 -3.27
CA ASN A 46 24.95 3.60 -2.30
C ASN A 46 25.99 4.70 -1.97
N VAL A 47 26.23 5.65 -2.89
CA VAL A 47 27.19 6.76 -2.69
C VAL A 47 26.62 7.73 -1.67
N ALA A 48 25.40 8.21 -1.91
CA ALA A 48 24.71 9.14 -1.03
C ALA A 48 24.43 8.53 0.35
N LEU A 49 24.07 7.23 0.41
CA LEU A 49 23.95 6.51 1.68
C LEU A 49 25.29 6.48 2.44
N HIS A 50 26.40 6.22 1.74
CA HIS A 50 27.71 6.22 2.37
C HIS A 50 28.10 7.60 2.92
N GLU A 51 27.94 8.66 2.13
CA GLU A 51 28.22 10.03 2.57
C GLU A 51 27.42 10.40 3.82
N LEU A 52 26.15 10.01 3.85
CA LEU A 52 25.29 10.21 5.01
C LEU A 52 25.79 9.45 6.24
N LEU A 53 26.13 8.17 6.09
CA LEU A 53 26.59 7.34 7.19
C LEU A 53 27.96 7.80 7.73
N GLU A 54 28.88 8.22 6.86
CA GLU A 54 30.18 8.78 7.27
C GLU A 54 30.02 10.07 8.08
N ALA A 55 29.10 10.94 7.67
CA ALA A 55 28.82 12.17 8.40
C ALA A 55 28.24 11.91 9.79
N LEU A 56 27.42 10.87 9.93
CA LEU A 56 26.80 10.47 11.21
C LEU A 56 27.73 9.66 12.12
N CYS A 57 28.62 8.86 11.53
CA CYS A 57 29.51 7.91 12.22
C CYS A 57 31.00 8.16 11.88
N PRO A 58 31.57 9.32 12.23
CA PRO A 58 32.95 9.66 11.89
C PRO A 58 33.94 8.66 12.55
N PRO A 59 35.05 8.29 11.86
CA PRO A 59 35.97 7.23 12.30
C PRO A 59 36.42 7.34 13.77
N ALA A 60 36.73 8.55 14.24
CA ALA A 60 37.19 8.79 15.61
C ALA A 60 36.15 8.47 16.70
N GLN A 61 34.87 8.40 16.35
CA GLN A 61 33.78 8.17 17.30
C GLN A 61 33.21 6.74 17.23
N ARG A 62 33.56 5.95 16.20
CA ARG A 62 32.93 4.64 15.92
C ARG A 62 33.01 3.68 17.10
N GLU A 63 34.14 3.60 17.79
CA GLU A 63 34.23 2.73 18.98
C GLU A 63 33.20 3.11 20.06
N THR A 64 33.02 4.41 20.30
CA THR A 64 32.08 4.91 21.33
C THR A 64 30.62 4.75 20.87
N LEU A 65 30.34 5.05 19.61
CA LEU A 65 29.02 4.87 19.00
C LEU A 65 28.61 3.38 19.06
N GLY A 66 29.53 2.49 18.70
CA GLY A 66 29.34 1.05 18.74
C GLY A 66 29.03 0.48 20.12
N ARG A 67 29.42 1.12 21.23
CA ARG A 67 29.01 0.66 22.57
C ARG A 67 27.51 0.82 22.82
N SER A 68 26.91 1.88 22.27
CA SER A 68 25.57 2.32 22.63
C SER A 68 24.53 1.95 21.59
N LEU A 69 24.93 1.93 20.31
CA LEU A 69 24.03 1.80 19.16
C LEU A 69 23.11 0.57 19.24
N ILE A 70 23.57 -0.53 19.85
CA ILE A 70 22.79 -1.78 20.00
C ILE A 70 21.48 -1.55 20.76
N GLY A 71 21.45 -0.61 21.72
CA GLY A 71 20.26 -0.27 22.49
C GLY A 71 19.22 0.55 21.74
N TYR A 72 19.56 1.06 20.55
CA TYR A 72 18.70 1.91 19.74
C TYR A 72 18.13 1.19 18.50
N PHE A 73 18.46 -0.10 18.32
CA PHE A 73 17.93 -0.90 17.23
C PHE A 73 16.46 -1.23 17.47
N ASP A 74 15.59 -0.73 16.59
CA ASP A 74 14.19 -1.16 16.52
C ASP A 74 13.99 -2.08 15.32
N PHE A 75 14.08 -3.39 15.57
CA PHE A 75 13.89 -4.40 14.53
C PHE A 75 12.52 -4.31 13.86
N ASN A 76 11.48 -3.79 14.53
CA ASN A 76 10.14 -3.65 13.96
C ASN A 76 10.09 -2.64 12.81
N LYS A 77 11.08 -1.75 12.72
CA LYS A 77 11.20 -0.74 11.65
C LYS A 77 12.11 -1.19 10.52
N MET A 78 12.85 -2.29 10.68
CA MET A 78 13.82 -2.79 9.69
C MET A 78 13.18 -3.65 8.59
N GLY A 79 11.85 -3.72 8.53
CA GLY A 79 11.08 -4.43 7.52
C GLY A 79 10.79 -5.90 7.85
N ASN A 80 9.82 -6.47 7.13
CA ASN A 80 9.23 -7.79 7.47
C ASN A 80 10.25 -8.94 7.49
N LEU A 81 11.29 -8.90 6.65
CA LEU A 81 12.33 -9.93 6.64
C LEU A 81 13.11 -9.95 7.96
N VAL A 82 13.47 -8.78 8.48
CA VAL A 82 14.20 -8.67 9.75
C VAL A 82 13.29 -9.01 10.92
N VAL A 83 12.04 -8.53 10.92
CA VAL A 83 11.04 -8.90 11.94
C VAL A 83 10.83 -10.41 12.00
N TYR A 84 10.70 -11.05 10.85
CA TYR A 84 10.63 -12.51 10.78
C TYR A 84 11.87 -13.17 11.36
N ALA A 85 13.07 -12.74 10.94
CA ALA A 85 14.34 -13.27 11.44
C ALA A 85 14.48 -13.12 12.97
N THR A 86 13.96 -12.05 13.58
CA THR A 86 13.99 -11.87 15.03
C THR A 86 12.99 -12.74 15.79
N ALA A 87 11.96 -13.24 15.12
CA ALA A 87 10.91 -14.07 15.69
C ALA A 87 11.16 -15.58 15.53
N THR A 88 12.29 -15.98 14.92
CA THR A 88 12.59 -17.38 14.66
C THR A 88 13.03 -18.16 15.90
N GLU A 89 12.85 -19.48 15.87
CA GLU A 89 13.22 -20.39 16.96
C GLU A 89 14.69 -20.31 17.39
N HIS A 90 15.63 -20.06 16.46
CA HIS A 90 17.07 -20.04 16.73
C HIS A 90 17.84 -19.35 15.58
N ILE A 91 19.15 -19.12 15.74
CA ILE A 91 19.97 -18.39 14.75
C ILE A 91 19.95 -19.08 13.38
N GLU A 92 20.04 -20.41 13.33
CA GLU A 92 20.02 -21.14 12.05
C GLU A 92 18.73 -20.88 11.24
N ALA A 93 17.58 -20.80 11.91
CA ALA A 93 16.31 -20.50 11.26
C ALA A 93 16.29 -19.06 10.72
N ALA A 94 16.79 -18.08 11.49
CA ALA A 94 16.95 -16.71 11.04
C ALA A 94 17.86 -16.60 9.80
N LEU A 95 19.01 -17.27 9.82
CA LEU A 95 19.96 -17.26 8.71
C LEU A 95 19.39 -17.91 7.46
N THR A 96 18.62 -19.00 7.61
CA THR A 96 17.93 -19.68 6.51
C THR A 96 16.96 -18.74 5.78
N ALA A 97 16.32 -17.82 6.51
CA ALA A 97 15.45 -16.82 5.92
C ALA A 97 16.21 -15.62 5.33
N LEU A 98 17.21 -15.12 6.05
CA LEU A 98 17.94 -13.89 5.73
C LEU A 98 18.95 -14.07 4.59
N VAL A 99 19.80 -15.11 4.63
CA VAL A 99 20.93 -15.30 3.70
C VAL A 99 20.49 -15.33 2.23
N PRO A 100 19.43 -16.08 1.84
CA PRO A 100 18.97 -16.09 0.44
C PRO A 100 18.42 -14.74 -0.06
N ARG A 101 18.15 -13.81 0.85
CA ARG A 101 17.58 -12.48 0.57
C ARG A 101 18.52 -11.35 0.96
N ALA A 102 19.79 -11.68 1.26
CA ALA A 102 20.79 -10.74 1.75
C ALA A 102 20.95 -9.53 0.81
N GLU A 103 21.01 -9.75 -0.50
CA GLU A 103 21.12 -8.68 -1.51
C GLU A 103 19.94 -7.71 -1.53
N GLN A 104 18.79 -8.09 -0.96
CA GLN A 104 17.60 -7.25 -0.87
C GLN A 104 17.65 -6.31 0.34
N VAL A 105 18.59 -6.51 1.26
CA VAL A 105 18.77 -5.74 2.50
C VAL A 105 20.14 -5.04 2.51
N PHE A 106 21.17 -5.80 2.17
CA PHE A 106 22.57 -5.42 2.25
C PHE A 106 23.10 -4.95 0.89
N HIS A 107 24.39 -4.62 0.85
CA HIS A 107 25.04 -4.16 -0.37
C HIS A 107 25.42 -5.32 -1.31
N ASP A 108 25.68 -6.52 -0.75
CA ASP A 108 26.06 -7.72 -1.50
C ASP A 108 25.39 -8.96 -0.91
N ALA A 109 25.38 -10.05 -1.69
CA ALA A 109 24.89 -11.35 -1.26
C ALA A 109 25.81 -11.96 -0.19
N ILE A 110 25.19 -12.52 0.85
CA ILE A 110 25.90 -13.29 1.87
C ILE A 110 25.99 -14.74 1.41
N THR A 111 27.19 -15.28 1.44
CA THR A 111 27.45 -16.71 1.25
C THR A 111 27.59 -17.37 2.61
N ARG A 112 26.88 -18.47 2.83
CA ARG A 112 27.01 -19.31 4.03
C ARG A 112 27.80 -20.56 3.67
N GLN A 113 28.85 -20.85 4.43
CA GLN A 113 29.64 -22.07 4.29
C GLN A 113 30.06 -22.61 5.65
N THR A 114 30.21 -23.92 5.75
CA THR A 114 30.83 -24.57 6.92
C THR A 114 32.33 -24.36 6.81
N ALA A 115 32.93 -23.63 7.77
CA ALA A 115 34.37 -23.35 7.75
C ALA A 115 35.20 -24.52 8.28
N ASP A 116 34.70 -25.15 9.34
CA ASP A 116 35.22 -26.36 9.96
C ASP A 116 34.09 -27.10 10.69
N ASP A 117 34.39 -28.19 11.41
CA ASP A 117 33.38 -28.98 12.13
C ASP A 117 32.69 -28.22 13.28
N THR A 118 33.21 -27.06 13.67
CA THR A 118 32.78 -26.26 14.82
C THR A 118 32.26 -24.87 14.46
N HIS A 119 32.48 -24.38 13.23
CA HIS A 119 32.14 -23.02 12.83
C HIS A 119 31.42 -22.94 11.48
N ILE A 120 30.45 -22.04 11.43
CA ILE A 120 29.83 -21.57 10.18
C ILE A 120 30.34 -20.18 9.87
N GLU A 121 30.75 -19.98 8.62
CA GLU A 121 31.18 -18.68 8.10
C GLU A 121 30.08 -18.06 7.24
N LEU A 122 29.79 -16.80 7.53
CA LEU A 122 29.05 -15.90 6.64
C LEU A 122 30.05 -14.97 5.97
N SER A 123 30.11 -14.94 4.64
CA SER A 123 31.06 -14.11 3.89
C SER A 123 30.43 -13.37 2.71
N TRP A 124 30.96 -12.21 2.37
CA TRP A 124 30.51 -11.39 1.25
C TRP A 124 31.68 -10.59 0.65
N GLN A 125 31.50 -9.98 -0.53
CA GLN A 125 32.53 -9.11 -1.10
C GLN A 125 32.59 -7.80 -0.34
N ALA A 126 33.78 -7.27 -0.09
CA ALA A 126 33.91 -5.97 0.57
C ALA A 126 33.29 -4.87 -0.28
N SER A 127 32.52 -4.00 0.36
CA SER A 127 31.99 -2.79 -0.25
C SER A 127 33.13 -1.80 -0.54
N PRO A 128 33.01 -0.93 -1.55
CA PRO A 128 33.89 0.24 -1.65
C PRO A 128 33.77 1.19 -0.44
N TYR A 129 32.77 0.99 0.42
CA TYR A 129 32.44 1.79 1.59
C TYR A 129 32.54 0.97 2.89
N PRO A 130 33.69 0.96 3.59
CA PRO A 130 33.94 0.03 4.70
C PRO A 130 32.97 0.17 5.89
N LEU A 131 32.38 1.34 6.11
CA LEU A 131 31.40 1.56 7.17
C LEU A 131 30.09 0.77 6.92
N ILE A 132 29.73 0.51 5.66
CA ILE A 132 28.56 -0.30 5.31
C ILE A 132 28.79 -1.75 5.75
N ASP A 133 29.98 -2.30 5.51
CA ASP A 133 30.36 -3.65 5.94
C ASP A 133 30.39 -3.77 7.48
N ASP A 134 30.88 -2.73 8.14
CA ASP A 134 30.93 -2.64 9.59
C ASP A 134 29.52 -2.63 10.21
N LEU A 135 28.62 -1.78 9.70
CA LEU A 135 27.22 -1.72 10.14
C LEU A 135 26.46 -3.02 9.86
N GLN A 136 26.72 -3.67 8.72
CA GLN A 136 26.14 -4.98 8.40
C GLN A 136 26.60 -6.05 9.41
N SER A 137 27.90 -6.09 9.71
CA SER A 137 28.45 -7.04 10.68
C SER A 137 27.95 -6.74 12.10
N TYR A 138 27.82 -5.46 12.44
CA TYR A 138 27.23 -4.98 13.69
C TYR A 138 25.75 -5.41 13.83
N PHE A 139 24.98 -5.32 12.74
CA PHE A 139 23.61 -5.82 12.69
C PHE A 139 23.55 -7.33 12.91
N LEU A 140 24.39 -8.11 12.22
CA LEU A 140 24.43 -9.56 12.38
C LEU A 140 24.75 -9.96 13.82
N LEU A 141 25.71 -9.29 14.48
CA LEU A 141 26.00 -9.51 15.91
C LEU A 141 24.77 -9.22 16.77
N THR A 142 24.08 -8.11 16.51
CA THR A 142 22.92 -7.66 17.27
C THR A 142 21.74 -8.63 17.11
N LEU A 143 21.47 -9.10 15.90
CA LEU A 143 20.46 -10.12 15.62
C LEU A 143 20.78 -11.43 16.34
N CYS A 144 22.01 -11.91 16.26
CA CYS A 144 22.39 -13.15 16.93
C CYS A 144 22.33 -13.04 18.46
N ARG A 145 22.68 -11.87 19.03
CA ARG A 145 22.50 -11.59 20.48
C ARG A 145 21.05 -11.48 20.89
N HIS A 146 20.20 -10.94 20.03
CA HIS A 146 18.76 -10.92 20.25
C HIS A 146 18.23 -12.36 20.34
N LEU A 147 18.63 -13.22 19.40
CA LEU A 147 18.14 -14.59 19.32
C LEU A 147 18.71 -15.50 20.40
N ALA A 148 20.04 -15.56 20.55
CA ALA A 148 20.70 -16.53 21.44
C ALA A 148 21.18 -15.94 22.78
N GLY A 149 20.90 -14.66 23.02
CA GLY A 149 21.22 -13.96 24.26
C GLY A 149 22.53 -13.15 24.22
N ARG A 150 22.71 -12.30 25.24
CA ARG A 150 23.80 -11.29 25.30
C ARG A 150 25.22 -11.87 25.30
N GLN A 151 25.37 -13.15 25.60
CA GLN A 151 26.67 -13.84 25.62
C GLN A 151 27.16 -14.26 24.24
N PHE A 152 26.28 -14.21 23.21
CA PHE A 152 26.69 -14.49 21.85
C PHE A 152 27.79 -13.52 21.39
N ASP A 153 28.78 -14.05 20.70
CA ASP A 153 29.82 -13.29 20.00
C ASP A 153 30.29 -14.07 18.76
N PHE A 154 30.91 -13.37 17.82
CA PHE A 154 31.57 -14.05 16.70
C PHE A 154 32.83 -14.76 17.18
N ALA A 155 33.10 -15.95 16.64
CA ALA A 155 34.36 -16.66 16.88
C ALA A 155 35.53 -15.88 16.27
N TYR A 156 35.35 -15.41 15.03
CA TYR A 156 36.30 -14.55 14.34
C TYR A 156 35.59 -13.58 13.40
N THR A 157 36.29 -12.51 13.04
CA THR A 157 35.91 -11.56 12.00
C THR A 157 37.09 -11.38 11.04
N ARG A 158 36.83 -11.30 9.74
CA ARG A 158 37.85 -11.16 8.70
C ARG A 158 37.53 -10.01 7.76
N GLY A 159 38.54 -9.24 7.37
CA GLY A 159 38.43 -8.20 6.33
C GLY A 159 37.76 -6.89 6.77
N LEU A 160 37.27 -6.81 8.02
CA LEU A 160 36.72 -5.57 8.58
C LEU A 160 37.78 -4.49 8.79
N PRO A 161 37.37 -3.20 8.92
CA PRO A 161 38.27 -2.11 9.27
C PRO A 161 39.11 -2.40 10.51
N ALA A 162 40.24 -1.70 10.65
CA ALA A 162 41.09 -1.78 11.84
C ALA A 162 40.24 -1.60 13.11
N LYS A 163 40.53 -2.41 14.14
CA LYS A 163 39.70 -2.49 15.35
C LYS A 163 39.35 -1.13 15.96
N GLN A 164 40.28 -0.17 15.97
CA GLN A 164 40.07 1.17 16.52
C GLN A 164 39.08 2.04 15.73
N GLN A 165 38.71 1.64 14.51
CA GLN A 165 37.83 2.36 13.58
C GLN A 165 36.54 1.57 13.26
N CYS A 166 36.26 0.52 14.03
CA CYS A 166 35.17 -0.42 13.79
C CYS A 166 34.13 -0.34 14.92
N LEU A 167 32.84 -0.26 14.57
CA LEU A 167 31.71 -0.19 15.50
C LEU A 167 31.64 -1.45 16.38
N LEU A 168 32.00 -2.62 15.82
CA LEU A 168 32.01 -3.89 16.55
C LEU A 168 33.05 -3.95 17.67
N ALA A 169 34.10 -3.13 17.60
CA ALA A 169 35.29 -3.29 18.44
C ALA A 169 35.03 -3.23 19.94
N ALA A 170 34.03 -2.45 20.35
CA ALA A 170 33.68 -2.30 21.76
C ALA A 170 32.72 -3.37 22.28
N LEU A 171 32.05 -4.09 21.39
CA LEU A 171 31.03 -5.07 21.72
C LEU A 171 31.47 -6.50 21.52
N SER A 172 32.40 -6.75 20.60
CA SER A 172 32.89 -8.08 20.25
C SER A 172 34.28 -8.35 20.85
N ARG A 173 34.53 -9.61 21.18
CA ARG A 173 35.81 -10.18 21.60
C ARG A 173 36.35 -11.17 20.56
N SER A 174 35.75 -11.21 19.37
CA SER A 174 36.14 -12.12 18.28
C SER A 174 37.63 -12.03 17.94
N GLU A 175 38.19 -13.03 17.28
CA GLU A 175 39.51 -12.88 16.69
C GLU A 175 39.45 -12.01 15.43
N TRP A 176 40.28 -10.96 15.32
CA TRP A 176 40.36 -10.10 14.12
C TRP A 176 41.41 -10.62 13.15
N GLN A 177 40.98 -10.95 11.93
CA GLN A 177 41.81 -11.48 10.86
C GLN A 177 41.83 -10.54 9.65
N SER A 178 42.97 -10.48 8.95
CA SER A 178 43.05 -9.77 7.67
C SER A 178 42.54 -10.66 6.54
N GLY A 179 41.88 -10.08 5.54
CA GLY A 179 41.42 -10.80 4.36
C GLY A 179 40.80 -9.88 3.32
N ALA A 180 40.76 -10.36 2.07
CA ALA A 180 40.20 -9.60 0.94
C ALA A 180 38.66 -9.63 0.89
N ARG A 181 38.03 -10.60 1.57
CA ARG A 181 36.58 -10.71 1.74
C ARG A 181 36.20 -10.45 3.18
N ILE A 182 35.01 -9.91 3.39
CA ILE A 182 34.45 -9.80 4.73
C ILE A 182 33.90 -11.16 5.13
N ALA A 183 34.22 -11.60 6.35
CA ALA A 183 33.65 -12.82 6.90
C ALA A 183 33.43 -12.70 8.41
N VAL A 184 32.38 -13.34 8.91
CA VAL A 184 32.13 -13.54 10.34
C VAL A 184 31.90 -15.01 10.63
N GLY A 185 32.62 -15.53 11.63
CA GLY A 185 32.52 -16.92 12.08
C GLY A 185 31.55 -17.05 13.26
N ILE A 186 30.67 -18.03 13.19
CA ILE A 186 29.70 -18.37 14.24
C ILE A 186 29.99 -19.80 14.70
N ASP A 187 30.21 -19.99 16.00
CA ASP A 187 30.33 -21.32 16.60
C ASP A 187 28.98 -22.06 16.47
N ALA A 188 29.04 -23.31 15.99
CA ALA A 188 27.90 -24.15 15.71
C ALA A 188 26.99 -24.35 16.94
N ASP A 189 27.56 -24.32 18.15
CA ASP A 189 26.83 -24.44 19.42
C ASP A 189 25.82 -23.30 19.66
N TRP A 190 25.96 -22.17 18.94
CA TRP A 190 25.00 -21.07 19.01
C TRP A 190 23.80 -21.24 18.08
N LEU A 191 23.94 -22.01 17.00
CA LEU A 191 22.99 -22.04 15.89
C LEU A 191 21.61 -22.58 16.25
N GLN A 192 21.59 -23.53 17.19
CA GLN A 192 20.40 -24.26 17.64
C GLN A 192 19.93 -23.83 19.04
N ARG A 193 20.53 -22.77 19.62
CA ARG A 193 20.07 -22.29 20.93
C ARG A 193 18.69 -21.65 20.79
N PRO A 194 17.72 -22.05 21.64
CA PRO A 194 16.36 -21.57 21.53
C PRO A 194 16.29 -20.08 21.86
N SER A 195 15.54 -19.34 21.04
CA SER A 195 15.29 -17.93 21.26
C SER A 195 14.14 -17.70 22.23
N PHE A 196 14.35 -16.79 23.19
CA PHE A 196 13.27 -16.30 24.06
C PHE A 196 12.28 -15.39 23.34
N TYR A 197 12.61 -14.92 22.13
CA TYR A 197 11.76 -14.05 21.32
C TYR A 197 11.03 -14.81 20.20
N HIS A 198 11.14 -16.15 20.19
CA HIS A 198 10.43 -16.95 19.22
C HIS A 198 8.92 -16.70 19.28
N SER A 199 8.31 -16.44 18.13
CA SER A 199 6.88 -16.21 17.99
C SER A 199 6.31 -16.96 16.80
N GLN A 200 5.71 -18.11 17.07
CA GLN A 200 5.04 -18.93 16.06
C GLN A 200 3.93 -18.15 15.32
N ALA A 201 3.26 -17.20 16.00
CA ALA A 201 2.23 -16.36 15.38
C ALA A 201 2.84 -15.42 14.33
N MET A 202 3.96 -14.78 14.64
CA MET A 202 4.66 -13.89 13.71
C MET A 202 5.23 -14.65 12.51
N GLU A 203 5.78 -15.84 12.76
CA GLU A 203 6.27 -16.70 11.68
C GLU A 203 5.14 -17.09 10.71
N LYS A 204 3.99 -17.54 11.22
CA LYS A 204 2.82 -17.90 10.39
C LYS A 204 2.30 -16.71 9.59
N LEU A 205 2.33 -15.50 10.15
CA LEU A 205 1.87 -14.28 9.49
C LEU A 205 2.79 -13.90 8.32
N LEU A 206 4.11 -13.94 8.53
CA LEU A 206 5.08 -13.39 7.58
C LEU A 206 5.66 -14.43 6.60
N ALA A 207 5.69 -15.72 6.96
CA ALA A 207 6.25 -16.78 6.11
C ALA A 207 5.60 -16.86 4.71
N PRO A 208 4.27 -16.71 4.52
CA PRO A 208 3.66 -16.74 3.19
C PRO A 208 4.18 -15.63 2.28
N THR A 209 4.38 -14.42 2.82
CA THR A 209 4.90 -13.26 2.07
C THR A 209 6.39 -13.42 1.77
N LEU A 210 7.15 -14.06 2.66
CA LEU A 210 8.60 -14.24 2.51
C LEU A 210 8.96 -15.47 1.67
N SER A 211 8.12 -16.51 1.62
CA SER A 211 8.37 -17.75 0.86
C SER A 211 8.44 -17.56 -0.66
N ARG A 212 7.95 -16.42 -1.18
CA ARG A 212 8.10 -16.03 -2.57
C ARG A 212 9.39 -15.22 -2.75
N ILE A 213 10.45 -15.83 -3.27
CA ILE A 213 11.57 -15.08 -3.84
C ILE A 213 11.08 -14.54 -5.18
N GLU A 214 10.35 -13.43 -5.16
CA GLU A 214 9.96 -12.74 -6.39
C GLU A 214 11.18 -11.98 -6.90
N THR A 215 11.83 -12.49 -7.94
CA THR A 215 12.55 -11.63 -8.89
C THR A 215 11.59 -10.50 -9.27
N PRO A 216 11.96 -9.22 -9.13
CA PRO A 216 11.08 -8.11 -9.46
C PRO A 216 10.56 -8.31 -10.88
N GLY A 217 9.24 -8.20 -11.05
CA GLY A 217 8.63 -8.40 -12.36
C GLY A 217 9.25 -7.46 -13.39
N LEU A 218 9.14 -7.82 -14.67
CA LEU A 218 9.63 -6.96 -15.76
C LEU A 218 9.05 -5.53 -15.67
N LYS A 219 7.81 -5.40 -15.20
CA LYS A 219 7.15 -4.11 -14.92
C LYS A 219 7.85 -3.34 -13.80
N ASP A 220 8.12 -3.97 -12.65
CA ASP A 220 8.78 -3.31 -11.50
C ASP A 220 10.20 -2.85 -11.84
N THR A 221 10.92 -3.67 -12.61
CA THR A 221 12.26 -3.32 -13.11
C THR A 221 12.21 -2.05 -13.97
N LEU A 222 11.22 -1.95 -14.87
CA LEU A 222 11.01 -0.75 -15.67
C LEU A 222 10.63 0.47 -14.82
N LEU A 223 9.74 0.33 -13.84
CA LEU A 223 9.37 1.42 -12.94
C LEU A 223 10.58 1.96 -12.16
N HIS A 224 11.46 1.08 -11.68
CA HIS A 224 12.69 1.49 -11.00
C HIS A 224 13.67 2.23 -11.94
N ILE A 225 13.74 1.83 -13.21
CA ILE A 225 14.54 2.54 -14.22
C ILE A 225 13.94 3.91 -14.53
N PHE A 226 12.62 4.01 -14.66
CA PHE A 226 11.94 5.29 -14.91
C PHE A 226 12.16 6.28 -13.78
N ALA A 227 12.25 5.81 -12.53
CA ALA A 227 12.53 6.62 -11.36
C ALA A 227 13.87 7.35 -11.40
N LYS A 228 14.87 6.81 -12.12
CA LYS A 228 16.20 7.41 -12.28
C LYS A 228 16.25 8.54 -13.31
N ALA A 229 15.20 8.71 -14.11
CA ALA A 229 15.17 9.73 -15.15
C ALA A 229 14.73 11.10 -14.59
N GLU A 230 15.49 12.14 -14.89
CA GLU A 230 15.16 13.53 -14.55
C GLU A 230 13.88 14.00 -15.27
N ALA A 231 13.68 13.59 -16.53
CA ALA A 231 12.54 13.95 -17.36
C ALA A 231 11.75 12.71 -17.87
N PRO A 232 10.87 12.12 -17.03
CA PRO A 232 10.16 10.88 -17.34
C PRO A 232 9.40 10.85 -18.67
N ALA A 233 8.74 11.93 -19.08
CA ALA A 233 7.98 12.01 -20.32
C ALA A 233 8.85 11.92 -21.59
N ARG A 234 10.17 12.04 -21.47
CA ARG A 234 11.13 11.93 -22.57
C ARG A 234 11.78 10.55 -22.67
N ILE A 235 11.46 9.63 -21.74
CA ILE A 235 12.00 8.27 -21.75
C ILE A 235 11.61 7.57 -23.06
N ARG A 236 12.60 6.93 -23.69
CA ARG A 236 12.42 6.07 -24.87
C ARG A 236 12.80 4.64 -24.52
N ALA A 237 12.22 3.68 -25.24
CA ALA A 237 12.50 2.26 -25.05
C ALA A 237 14.00 1.92 -25.21
N GLU A 238 14.70 2.63 -26.10
CA GLU A 238 16.15 2.51 -26.29
C GLU A 238 16.93 2.83 -25.00
N TRP A 239 16.63 3.96 -24.37
CA TRP A 239 17.28 4.36 -23.12
C TRP A 239 16.98 3.36 -21.99
N ALA A 240 15.73 2.94 -21.84
CA ALA A 240 15.36 1.96 -20.82
C ALA A 240 16.06 0.61 -21.05
N ALA A 241 16.22 0.17 -22.30
CA ALA A 241 16.93 -1.05 -22.64
C ALA A 241 18.42 -0.97 -22.26
N GLN A 242 19.06 0.17 -22.51
CA GLN A 242 20.45 0.40 -22.10
C GLN A 242 20.62 0.29 -20.58
N GLN A 243 19.68 0.85 -19.80
CA GLN A 243 19.69 0.73 -18.33
C GLN A 243 19.50 -0.71 -17.83
N MET A 244 18.92 -1.60 -18.65
CA MET A 244 18.76 -3.03 -18.36
C MET A 244 19.91 -3.89 -18.88
N ASN A 245 20.96 -3.32 -19.48
CA ASN A 245 21.98 -4.05 -20.24
C ASN A 245 21.38 -4.91 -21.36
N GLN A 246 20.34 -4.40 -22.03
CA GLN A 246 19.64 -5.06 -23.14
C GLN A 246 19.66 -4.19 -24.39
N THR A 247 19.50 -4.82 -25.56
CA THR A 247 19.20 -4.07 -26.79
C THR A 247 17.71 -3.68 -26.80
N GLU A 248 17.34 -2.63 -27.54
CA GLU A 248 15.93 -2.25 -27.68
C GLU A 248 15.07 -3.41 -28.21
N SER A 249 15.61 -4.18 -29.17
CA SER A 249 14.96 -5.38 -29.70
C SER A 249 14.77 -6.46 -28.61
N GLY A 250 15.78 -6.66 -27.76
CA GLY A 250 15.72 -7.55 -26.59
C GLY A 250 14.62 -7.14 -25.62
N LEU A 251 14.57 -5.86 -25.24
CA LEU A 251 13.53 -5.32 -24.37
C LEU A 251 12.13 -5.48 -24.98
N ARG A 252 11.94 -5.12 -26.26
CA ARG A 252 10.65 -5.30 -26.95
C ARG A 252 10.21 -6.76 -26.99
N ARG A 253 11.14 -7.70 -27.15
CA ARG A 253 10.85 -9.14 -27.12
C ARG A 253 10.41 -9.59 -25.73
N MET A 254 11.12 -9.17 -24.68
CA MET A 254 10.74 -9.48 -23.29
C MET A 254 9.36 -8.94 -22.96
N LEU A 255 9.07 -7.70 -23.35
CA LEU A 255 7.78 -7.06 -23.10
C LEU A 255 6.63 -7.79 -23.80
N ARG A 256 6.81 -8.20 -25.06
CA ARG A 256 5.81 -9.02 -25.77
C ARG A 256 5.61 -10.38 -25.10
N ALA A 257 6.67 -11.00 -24.61
CA ALA A 257 6.56 -12.31 -23.93
C ALA A 257 5.69 -12.23 -22.67
N HIS A 258 5.65 -11.05 -22.03
CA HIS A 258 4.84 -10.77 -20.83
C HIS A 258 3.54 -10.02 -21.14
N ASN A 259 3.19 -9.82 -22.41
CA ASN A 259 2.05 -9.03 -22.86
C ASN A 259 2.01 -7.59 -22.30
N ILE A 260 3.17 -6.95 -22.18
CA ILE A 260 3.33 -5.59 -21.65
C ILE A 260 3.59 -4.61 -22.79
N ALA A 261 2.86 -3.49 -22.81
CA ALA A 261 3.15 -2.36 -23.69
C ALA A 261 4.02 -1.32 -22.96
N PHE A 262 5.22 -1.03 -23.49
CA PHE A 262 6.16 -0.06 -22.90
C PHE A 262 5.51 1.32 -22.65
N SER A 263 4.78 1.82 -23.64
CA SER A 263 4.09 3.11 -23.57
C SER A 263 3.05 3.15 -22.45
N SER A 264 2.34 2.05 -22.22
CA SER A 264 1.35 1.96 -21.15
C SER A 264 1.99 2.03 -19.76
N VAL A 265 3.08 1.29 -19.54
CA VAL A 265 3.81 1.33 -18.24
C VAL A 265 4.42 2.71 -18.00
N LEU A 266 4.98 3.33 -19.05
CA LEU A 266 5.56 4.67 -18.93
C LEU A 266 4.48 5.73 -18.64
N LYS A 267 3.33 5.67 -19.33
CA LYS A 267 2.20 6.56 -19.06
C LYS A 267 1.69 6.40 -17.62
N GLU A 268 1.52 5.15 -17.17
CA GLU A 268 1.11 4.84 -15.79
C GLU A 268 2.07 5.46 -14.77
N TYR A 269 3.38 5.26 -14.94
CA TYR A 269 4.41 5.85 -14.08
C TYR A 269 4.36 7.39 -14.05
N ILE A 270 4.28 8.02 -15.23
CA ILE A 270 4.23 9.49 -15.33
C ILE A 270 2.98 10.03 -14.64
N HIS A 271 1.83 9.39 -14.85
CA HIS A 271 0.57 9.88 -14.31
C HIS A 271 0.40 9.63 -12.82
N ASP A 272 0.92 8.52 -12.28
CA ASP A 272 1.02 8.29 -10.84
C ASP A 272 1.87 9.40 -10.18
N LYS A 273 3.05 9.68 -10.73
CA LYS A 273 3.92 10.80 -10.26
C LYS A 273 3.24 12.17 -10.41
N SER A 274 2.44 12.36 -11.46
CA SER A 274 1.65 13.57 -11.67
C SER A 274 0.60 13.74 -10.57
N CYS A 275 -0.10 12.67 -10.20
CA CYS A 275 -1.10 12.67 -9.15
C CYS A 275 -0.47 13.09 -7.81
N HIS A 276 0.63 12.47 -7.41
CA HIS A 276 1.35 12.84 -6.18
C HIS A 276 1.73 14.32 -6.14
N ARG A 277 2.30 14.87 -7.23
CA ARG A 277 2.73 16.28 -7.28
C ARG A 277 1.55 17.26 -7.22
N LEU A 278 0.45 16.97 -7.92
CA LEU A 278 -0.77 17.79 -7.87
C LEU A 278 -1.47 17.68 -6.50
N LEU A 279 -1.49 16.49 -5.90
CA LEU A 279 -1.96 16.23 -4.53
C LEU A 279 -0.99 16.70 -3.44
N ALA A 280 0.22 17.13 -3.78
CA ALA A 280 1.11 17.91 -2.91
C ALA A 280 0.91 19.43 -3.09
N GLY A 281 0.29 19.86 -4.19
CA GLY A 281 -0.18 21.24 -4.40
C GLY A 281 0.61 22.05 -5.40
N GLU A 282 1.56 21.40 -6.04
CA GLU A 282 2.35 21.95 -7.11
C GLU A 282 1.46 22.46 -8.25
N LYS A 283 1.89 23.56 -8.89
CA LYS A 283 1.13 24.12 -10.01
C LYS A 283 1.21 23.15 -11.18
N THR A 284 0.13 23.09 -11.94
CA THR A 284 0.02 22.27 -13.16
C THR A 284 1.16 22.53 -14.15
N GLU A 285 1.64 23.77 -14.23
CA GLU A 285 2.76 24.16 -15.09
C GLU A 285 4.09 23.60 -14.58
N ASP A 286 4.39 23.77 -13.29
CA ASP A 286 5.59 23.24 -12.65
C ASP A 286 5.65 21.70 -12.75
N THR A 287 4.52 21.02 -12.53
CA THR A 287 4.39 19.57 -12.74
C THR A 287 4.62 19.14 -14.18
N ALA A 288 4.13 19.90 -15.16
CA ALA A 288 4.37 19.59 -16.57
C ALA A 288 5.86 19.67 -16.91
N VAL A 289 6.53 20.74 -16.45
CA VAL A 289 7.96 20.98 -16.68
C VAL A 289 8.81 19.89 -16.05
N SER A 290 8.60 19.58 -14.77
CA SER A 290 9.40 18.57 -14.07
C SER A 290 9.28 17.16 -14.66
N LEU A 291 8.11 16.83 -15.23
CA LEU A 291 7.88 15.53 -15.83
C LEU A 291 8.45 15.48 -17.25
N GLY A 292 8.90 16.60 -17.80
CA GLY A 292 9.57 16.67 -19.09
C GLY A 292 8.63 16.91 -20.28
N PHE A 293 7.37 17.31 -20.04
CA PHE A 293 6.45 17.70 -21.11
C PHE A 293 6.93 18.98 -21.81
N ALA A 294 6.63 19.11 -23.11
CA ALA A 294 7.01 20.29 -23.88
C ALA A 294 6.26 21.56 -23.46
N ASP A 295 5.00 21.40 -23.03
CA ASP A 295 4.13 22.49 -22.61
C ASP A 295 3.01 21.97 -21.70
N ARG A 296 2.35 22.90 -21.00
CA ARG A 296 1.23 22.63 -20.09
C ARG A 296 0.04 21.95 -20.77
N ARG A 297 -0.32 22.33 -22.01
CA ARG A 297 -1.49 21.78 -22.71
C ARG A 297 -1.28 20.32 -23.08
N SER A 298 -0.07 19.97 -23.51
CA SER A 298 0.35 18.60 -23.79
C SER A 298 0.23 17.72 -22.55
N PHE A 299 0.68 18.22 -21.39
CA PHE A 299 0.48 17.56 -20.10
C PHE A 299 -1.02 17.41 -19.75
N GLU A 300 -1.78 18.51 -19.78
CA GLU A 300 -3.20 18.50 -19.39
C GLU A 300 -4.03 17.54 -20.24
N ARG A 301 -3.76 17.47 -21.55
CA ARG A 301 -4.45 16.53 -22.45
C ARG A 301 -4.15 15.08 -22.08
N SER A 302 -2.87 14.74 -21.92
CA SER A 302 -2.45 13.39 -21.53
C SER A 302 -2.98 13.00 -20.15
N PHE A 303 -2.92 13.92 -19.19
CA PHE A 303 -3.41 13.70 -17.83
C PHE A 303 -4.92 13.50 -17.80
N LYS A 304 -5.70 14.33 -18.52
CA LYS A 304 -7.16 14.21 -18.56
C LYS A 304 -7.62 12.93 -19.26
N GLU A 305 -6.91 12.48 -20.29
CA GLU A 305 -7.17 11.19 -20.94
C GLU A 305 -7.02 10.03 -19.95
N TYR A 306 -5.97 10.07 -19.11
CA TYR A 306 -5.67 9.05 -18.11
C TYR A 306 -6.57 9.13 -16.87
N ALA A 307 -6.56 10.25 -16.15
CA ALA A 307 -7.23 10.41 -14.85
C ALA A 307 -8.71 10.81 -14.98
N GLY A 308 -9.13 11.27 -16.15
CA GLY A 308 -10.50 11.71 -16.44
C GLY A 308 -10.83 13.11 -15.98
N ILE A 309 -10.25 13.55 -14.88
CA ILE A 309 -10.35 14.93 -14.42
C ILE A 309 -9.14 15.74 -14.89
N SER A 310 -9.31 17.07 -14.95
CA SER A 310 -8.18 17.96 -15.24
C SER A 310 -7.19 17.99 -14.07
N ALA A 311 -5.92 18.26 -14.37
CA ALA A 311 -4.89 18.45 -13.36
C ALA A 311 -5.25 19.56 -12.36
N GLY A 312 -5.96 20.60 -12.83
CA GLY A 312 -6.48 21.66 -11.97
C GLY A 312 -7.52 21.17 -10.96
N GLN A 313 -8.44 20.29 -11.38
CA GLN A 313 -9.44 19.67 -10.49
C GLN A 313 -8.78 18.78 -9.45
N LEU A 314 -7.80 17.93 -9.84
CA LEU A 314 -7.08 17.10 -8.87
C LEU A 314 -6.30 17.96 -7.86
N ARG A 315 -5.67 19.04 -8.32
CA ARG A 315 -4.98 20.00 -7.45
C ARG A 315 -5.94 20.71 -6.49
N GLN A 316 -7.15 21.04 -6.93
CA GLN A 316 -8.19 21.62 -6.07
C GLN A 316 -8.62 20.64 -4.98
N LEU A 317 -8.80 19.36 -5.32
CA LEU A 317 -9.07 18.29 -4.34
C LEU A 317 -7.92 18.20 -3.33
N GLY A 318 -6.68 18.15 -3.80
CA GLY A 318 -5.50 18.16 -2.92
C GLY A 318 -5.42 19.41 -2.05
N ASN A 319 -5.76 20.60 -2.56
CA ASN A 319 -5.78 21.84 -1.77
C ASN A 319 -6.79 21.74 -0.63
N ARG A 320 -8.02 21.28 -0.91
CA ARG A 320 -9.06 21.08 0.13
C ARG A 320 -8.56 20.11 1.21
N LEU A 321 -7.87 19.05 0.82
CA LEU A 321 -7.29 18.05 1.73
C LEU A 321 -5.99 18.48 2.43
N ARG A 322 -5.27 19.50 1.97
CA ARG A 322 -4.02 19.95 2.65
C ARG A 322 -4.22 21.11 3.61
N PHE A 323 -5.13 22.04 3.28
CA PHE A 323 -5.27 23.29 4.02
C PHE A 323 -6.25 23.21 5.19
N GLN A 324 -6.95 22.09 5.36
CA GLN A 324 -7.68 21.79 6.59
C GLN A 324 -6.87 20.88 7.50
N LYS A 325 -6.81 21.26 8.78
CA LYS A 325 -5.98 20.62 9.80
C LYS A 325 -6.37 19.15 9.93
N GLY A 326 -5.44 18.25 9.66
CA GLY A 326 -5.63 16.80 9.81
C GLY A 326 -5.90 16.04 8.50
N ASN A 327 -6.28 16.71 7.40
CA ASN A 327 -6.63 16.02 6.15
C ASN A 327 -5.41 15.47 5.37
N HIS A 328 -4.19 15.89 5.70
CA HIS A 328 -2.95 15.31 5.12
C HIS A 328 -2.85 13.79 5.39
N SER A 329 -3.34 13.32 6.54
CA SER A 329 -3.31 11.89 6.86
C SER A 329 -4.13 11.05 5.88
N LEU A 330 -5.17 11.61 5.23
CA LEU A 330 -5.93 10.90 4.20
C LEU A 330 -5.08 10.64 2.95
N LEU A 331 -4.22 11.59 2.57
CA LEU A 331 -3.29 11.41 1.46
C LEU A 331 -2.25 10.34 1.82
N ASP A 332 -1.72 10.40 3.04
CA ASP A 332 -0.78 9.38 3.53
C ASP A 332 -1.41 7.98 3.56
N ILE A 333 -2.67 7.86 3.98
CA ILE A 333 -3.42 6.60 3.93
C ILE A 333 -3.54 6.09 2.49
N VAL A 334 -3.96 6.95 1.56
CA VAL A 334 -4.13 6.57 0.14
C VAL A 334 -2.81 6.13 -0.49
N ASP A 335 -1.72 6.85 -0.24
CA ASP A 335 -0.40 6.55 -0.78
C ASP A 335 0.12 5.18 -0.30
N ASN A 336 -0.30 4.79 0.92
CA ASN A 336 0.03 3.52 1.56
C ASN A 336 -1.06 2.45 1.41
N LEU A 337 -2.10 2.66 0.57
CA LEU A 337 -3.08 1.62 0.31
C LEU A 337 -2.42 0.40 -0.34
N PRO A 338 -2.70 -0.82 0.15
CA PRO A 338 -2.23 -2.02 -0.52
C PRO A 338 -2.84 -2.11 -1.93
N PRO A 339 -2.10 -2.68 -2.91
CA PRO A 339 -2.68 -2.98 -4.21
C PRO A 339 -3.81 -4.00 -4.05
N LEU A 340 -4.78 -4.01 -4.97
CA LEU A 340 -5.86 -5.00 -4.95
C LEU A 340 -5.28 -6.43 -4.93
N PRO A 341 -5.94 -7.41 -4.27
CA PRO A 341 -5.49 -8.80 -4.29
C PRO A 341 -5.33 -9.34 -5.72
N ALA A 342 -4.34 -10.21 -5.94
CA ALA A 342 -3.98 -10.72 -7.27
C ALA A 342 -5.16 -11.36 -8.03
N THR A 343 -6.03 -12.08 -7.32
CA THR A 343 -7.27 -12.66 -7.86
C THR A 343 -8.20 -11.59 -8.42
N ILE A 344 -8.34 -10.47 -7.70
CA ILE A 344 -9.23 -9.37 -8.06
C ILE A 344 -8.63 -8.55 -9.19
N GLN A 345 -7.32 -8.30 -9.18
CA GLN A 345 -6.62 -7.69 -10.32
C GLN A 345 -6.79 -8.51 -11.60
N SER A 346 -6.61 -9.83 -11.50
CA SER A 346 -6.80 -10.75 -12.63
C SER A 346 -8.24 -10.73 -13.13
N LEU A 347 -9.22 -10.63 -12.22
CA LEU A 347 -10.64 -10.54 -12.57
C LEU A 347 -10.95 -9.24 -13.32
N LEU A 348 -10.40 -8.10 -12.86
CA LEU A 348 -10.59 -6.80 -13.51
C LEU A 348 -9.93 -6.72 -14.89
N GLN A 349 -8.86 -7.49 -15.13
CA GLN A 349 -8.16 -7.55 -16.42
C GLN A 349 -8.85 -8.42 -17.48
N LEU A 350 -9.83 -9.23 -17.11
CA LEU A 350 -10.60 -10.01 -18.09
C LEU A 350 -11.38 -9.05 -18.98
N ASP A 351 -11.34 -9.28 -20.29
CA ASP A 351 -12.18 -8.56 -21.24
C ASP A 351 -13.64 -9.01 -21.06
N ASP A 352 -14.57 -8.05 -20.97
CA ASP A 352 -16.00 -8.30 -20.75
C ASP A 352 -16.58 -9.19 -21.86
N ASP A 353 -16.10 -9.04 -23.09
CA ASP A 353 -16.55 -9.82 -24.25
C ASP A 353 -16.09 -11.29 -24.21
N THR A 354 -15.06 -11.60 -23.42
CA THR A 354 -14.47 -12.94 -23.30
C THR A 354 -14.70 -13.59 -21.92
N MET A 355 -15.30 -12.84 -21.00
CA MET A 355 -15.52 -13.29 -19.63
C MET A 355 -16.58 -14.40 -19.60
N THR A 356 -16.17 -15.61 -19.20
CA THR A 356 -17.08 -16.75 -19.05
C THR A 356 -17.26 -17.12 -17.58
N LEU A 357 -18.46 -17.60 -17.22
CA LEU A 357 -18.76 -18.08 -15.86
C LEU A 357 -17.69 -19.08 -15.37
N LYS A 358 -17.30 -20.03 -16.23
CA LYS A 358 -16.27 -21.02 -15.91
C LYS A 358 -14.91 -20.39 -15.58
N SER A 359 -14.47 -19.42 -16.38
CA SER A 359 -13.19 -18.74 -16.16
C SER A 359 -13.17 -17.95 -14.85
N VAL A 360 -14.28 -17.27 -14.52
CA VAL A 360 -14.42 -16.49 -13.28
C VAL A 360 -14.46 -17.41 -12.06
N VAL A 361 -15.21 -18.51 -12.12
CA VAL A 361 -15.29 -19.50 -11.03
C VAL A 361 -13.92 -20.09 -10.73
N GLN A 362 -13.17 -20.51 -11.75
CA GLN A 362 -11.81 -21.04 -11.60
C GLN A 362 -10.84 -20.02 -11.01
N LEU A 363 -11.03 -18.73 -11.30
CA LEU A 363 -10.22 -17.66 -10.76
C LEU A 363 -10.53 -17.45 -9.27
N ILE A 364 -11.81 -17.33 -8.91
CA ILE A 364 -12.27 -17.05 -7.54
C ILE A 364 -12.01 -18.23 -6.60
N GLN A 365 -12.08 -19.48 -7.07
CA GLN A 365 -11.78 -20.67 -6.27
C GLN A 365 -10.35 -20.69 -5.70
N LYS A 366 -9.43 -19.92 -6.27
CA LYS A 366 -8.05 -19.78 -5.76
C LYS A 366 -7.97 -18.87 -4.54
N ASP A 367 -9.05 -18.17 -4.20
CA ASP A 367 -9.16 -17.24 -3.08
C ASP A 367 -10.34 -17.63 -2.18
N PRO A 368 -10.10 -18.47 -1.16
CA PRO A 368 -11.16 -18.97 -0.29
C PRO A 368 -11.90 -17.87 0.48
N ILE A 369 -11.23 -16.75 0.79
CA ILE A 369 -11.83 -15.63 1.51
C ILE A 369 -12.81 -14.91 0.59
N PHE A 370 -12.36 -14.56 -0.62
CA PHE A 370 -13.24 -13.92 -1.60
C PHE A 370 -14.41 -14.83 -2.00
N GLN A 371 -14.17 -16.13 -2.17
CA GLN A 371 -15.22 -17.12 -2.40
C GLN A 371 -16.27 -17.12 -1.28
N ALA A 372 -15.84 -17.10 -0.01
CA ALA A 372 -16.76 -17.09 1.13
C ALA A 372 -17.66 -15.84 1.13
N HIS A 373 -17.10 -14.67 0.83
CA HIS A 373 -17.88 -13.44 0.69
C HIS A 373 -18.92 -13.52 -0.43
N ILE A 374 -18.53 -14.06 -1.60
CA ILE A 374 -19.45 -14.27 -2.72
C ILE A 374 -20.60 -15.20 -2.34
N MET A 375 -20.28 -16.35 -1.73
CA MET A 375 -21.30 -17.32 -1.31
C MET A 375 -22.24 -16.73 -0.25
N SER A 376 -21.69 -15.99 0.72
CA SER A 376 -22.46 -15.34 1.78
C SER A 376 -23.46 -14.33 1.20
N LYS A 377 -23.01 -13.41 0.33
CA LYS A 377 -23.91 -12.39 -0.22
C LYS A 377 -24.90 -12.95 -1.23
N ALA A 378 -24.50 -13.93 -2.05
CA ALA A 378 -25.41 -14.59 -2.97
C ALA A 378 -26.55 -15.36 -2.26
N SER A 379 -26.38 -15.69 -0.98
CA SER A 379 -27.37 -16.39 -0.16
C SER A 379 -28.47 -15.48 0.41
N LYS A 380 -28.37 -14.15 0.26
CA LYS A 380 -29.43 -13.22 0.70
C LYS A 380 -30.70 -13.40 -0.13
N ALA A 381 -31.86 -13.30 0.51
CA ALA A 381 -33.17 -13.57 -0.11
C ALA A 381 -33.49 -12.65 -1.30
N ILE A 382 -32.91 -11.44 -1.33
CA ILE A 382 -33.02 -10.50 -2.45
C ILE A 382 -32.50 -11.08 -3.77
N TYR A 383 -31.57 -12.04 -3.71
CA TYR A 383 -31.01 -12.71 -4.89
C TYR A 383 -31.68 -14.05 -5.20
N GLY A 384 -32.81 -14.35 -4.55
CA GLY A 384 -33.57 -15.59 -4.74
C GLY A 384 -33.10 -16.72 -3.82
N SER A 385 -33.12 -17.95 -4.33
CA SER A 385 -32.76 -19.14 -3.54
C SER A 385 -31.26 -19.23 -3.30
N SER A 386 -30.88 -19.64 -2.08
CA SER A 386 -29.47 -19.82 -1.70
C SER A 386 -28.74 -20.75 -2.67
N PRO A 387 -27.54 -20.37 -3.14
CA PRO A 387 -26.75 -21.20 -4.04
C PRO A 387 -25.97 -22.27 -3.27
N ASP A 388 -25.89 -23.47 -3.82
CA ASP A 388 -25.06 -24.56 -3.28
C ASP A 388 -23.62 -24.51 -3.80
N THR A 389 -23.42 -23.89 -4.97
CA THR A 389 -22.11 -23.81 -5.63
C THR A 389 -21.76 -22.38 -6.04
N LEU A 390 -20.45 -22.14 -6.23
CA LEU A 390 -19.97 -20.85 -6.73
C LEU A 390 -20.48 -20.53 -8.13
N GLU A 391 -20.66 -21.54 -9.00
CA GLU A 391 -21.31 -21.32 -10.31
C GLU A 391 -22.74 -20.82 -10.15
N GLN A 392 -23.51 -21.37 -9.22
CA GLN A 392 -24.88 -20.89 -8.96
C GLN A 392 -24.87 -19.49 -8.37
N ALA A 393 -23.98 -19.22 -7.41
CA ALA A 393 -23.85 -17.92 -6.78
C ALA A 393 -23.57 -16.81 -7.80
N ILE A 394 -22.64 -17.04 -8.73
CA ILE A 394 -22.27 -16.04 -9.75
C ILE A 394 -23.25 -16.03 -10.91
N GLY A 395 -23.64 -17.19 -11.44
CA GLY A 395 -24.45 -17.29 -12.65
C GLY A 395 -25.92 -16.92 -12.43
N ARG A 396 -26.52 -17.41 -11.34
CA ARG A 396 -27.96 -17.25 -11.06
C ARG A 396 -28.27 -16.06 -10.16
N ASN A 397 -27.49 -15.87 -9.10
CA ASN A 397 -27.85 -14.96 -8.02
C ASN A 397 -27.26 -13.55 -8.20
N LEU A 398 -25.93 -13.45 -8.39
CA LEU A 398 -25.25 -12.15 -8.44
C LEU A 398 -25.11 -11.60 -9.87
N GLY A 399 -25.06 -12.48 -10.86
CA GLY A 399 -24.82 -12.14 -12.26
C GLY A 399 -23.33 -11.99 -12.59
N LEU A 400 -22.94 -12.57 -13.72
CA LEU A 400 -21.55 -12.54 -14.21
C LEU A 400 -21.05 -11.11 -14.47
N SER A 401 -21.92 -10.20 -14.92
CA SER A 401 -21.56 -8.81 -15.20
C SER A 401 -21.31 -7.95 -13.96
N ASN A 402 -21.77 -8.39 -12.78
CA ASN A 402 -21.62 -7.65 -11.53
C ASN A 402 -20.41 -8.10 -10.69
N ILE A 403 -19.81 -9.24 -11.04
CA ILE A 403 -18.79 -9.90 -10.20
C ILE A 403 -17.55 -9.02 -10.01
N LYS A 404 -17.19 -8.23 -11.03
CA LYS A 404 -16.06 -7.29 -10.98
C LYS A 404 -16.31 -6.20 -9.96
N GLN A 405 -17.51 -5.62 -9.94
CA GLN A 405 -17.86 -4.55 -9.00
C GLN A 405 -17.92 -5.07 -7.56
N LEU A 406 -18.51 -6.25 -7.36
CA LEU A 406 -18.54 -6.90 -6.05
C LEU A 406 -17.13 -7.16 -5.52
N ALA A 407 -16.23 -7.67 -6.37
CA ALA A 407 -14.85 -7.95 -6.00
C ALA A 407 -14.15 -6.70 -5.43
N VAL A 408 -14.35 -5.53 -6.04
CA VAL A 408 -13.73 -4.27 -5.59
C VAL A 408 -14.22 -3.87 -4.20
N VAL A 409 -15.52 -3.96 -3.95
CA VAL A 409 -16.10 -3.62 -2.63
C VAL A 409 -15.57 -4.56 -1.55
N PHE A 410 -15.49 -5.86 -1.83
CA PHE A 410 -14.93 -6.82 -0.87
C PHE A 410 -13.42 -6.68 -0.69
N ALA A 411 -12.68 -6.33 -1.73
CA ALA A 411 -11.26 -6.02 -1.61
C ALA A 411 -11.05 -4.87 -0.64
N ALA A 412 -11.83 -3.79 -0.82
CA ALA A 412 -11.77 -2.62 0.05
C ALA A 412 -12.13 -2.99 1.50
N GLN A 413 -13.22 -3.73 1.69
CA GLN A 413 -13.63 -4.22 3.01
C GLN A 413 -12.51 -5.04 3.64
N GLN A 414 -11.98 -6.06 2.96
CA GLN A 414 -10.96 -6.96 3.50
C GLN A 414 -9.67 -6.24 3.86
N GLN A 415 -9.21 -5.32 3.00
CA GLN A 415 -7.95 -4.61 3.18
C GLN A 415 -8.03 -3.59 4.31
N LEU A 416 -9.18 -2.94 4.48
CA LEU A 416 -9.33 -1.82 5.42
C LEU A 416 -10.02 -2.21 6.73
N ASN A 417 -10.57 -3.43 6.84
CA ASN A 417 -11.28 -3.89 8.04
C ASN A 417 -10.45 -3.72 9.32
N ALA A 418 -9.20 -4.19 9.32
CA ALA A 418 -8.33 -4.12 10.49
C ALA A 418 -7.89 -2.69 10.86
N GLN A 419 -8.04 -1.75 9.93
CA GLN A 419 -7.59 -0.36 10.04
C GLN A 419 -8.77 0.60 10.14
N CYS A 420 -10.01 0.10 10.22
CA CYS A 420 -11.22 0.89 10.31
C CYS A 420 -11.70 0.95 11.76
N ARG A 421 -12.02 2.16 12.24
CA ARG A 421 -12.56 2.39 13.59
C ARG A 421 -14.07 2.19 13.68
N HIS A 422 -14.78 2.13 12.55
CA HIS A 422 -16.21 1.82 12.57
C HIS A 422 -16.40 0.39 13.09
N PRO A 423 -17.25 0.16 14.11
CA PRO A 423 -17.35 -1.12 14.79
C PRO A 423 -17.91 -2.24 13.89
N ASP A 424 -18.63 -1.87 12.84
CA ASP A 424 -19.28 -2.81 11.92
C ASP A 424 -18.94 -2.45 10.46
N VAL A 425 -17.73 -2.82 10.04
CA VAL A 425 -17.24 -2.58 8.67
C VAL A 425 -18.04 -3.36 7.63
N GLU A 426 -18.57 -4.52 8.02
CA GLU A 426 -19.42 -5.33 7.15
C GLU A 426 -20.72 -4.60 6.82
N LYS A 427 -21.38 -3.94 7.78
CA LYS A 427 -22.56 -3.11 7.50
C LYS A 427 -22.30 -1.96 6.55
N LEU A 428 -21.11 -1.36 6.61
CA LEU A 428 -20.72 -0.32 5.66
C LEU A 428 -20.64 -0.89 4.24
N ALA A 429 -19.94 -2.02 4.06
CA ALA A 429 -19.87 -2.70 2.77
C ALA A 429 -21.25 -3.14 2.28
N ASP A 430 -22.09 -3.68 3.16
CA ASP A 430 -23.45 -4.09 2.84
C ASP A 430 -24.32 -2.91 2.41
N ALA A 431 -24.16 -1.73 3.02
CA ALA A 431 -24.86 -0.53 2.58
C ALA A 431 -24.43 -0.10 1.17
N MET A 432 -23.14 -0.24 0.82
CA MET A 432 -22.67 0.01 -0.55
C MET A 432 -23.34 -0.93 -1.55
N LEU A 433 -23.37 -2.22 -1.24
CA LEU A 433 -23.98 -3.24 -2.11
C LEU A 433 -25.49 -3.06 -2.25
N LEU A 434 -26.18 -2.78 -1.14
CA LEU A 434 -27.61 -2.52 -1.07
C LEU A 434 -28.03 -1.26 -1.86
N SER A 435 -27.10 -0.34 -2.12
CA SER A 435 -27.39 0.89 -2.88
C SER A 435 -27.84 0.60 -4.32
N LEU A 436 -27.39 -0.49 -4.94
CA LEU A 436 -27.84 -0.86 -6.29
C LEU A 436 -29.32 -1.31 -6.35
N PRO A 437 -29.78 -2.31 -5.57
CA PRO A 437 -31.19 -2.69 -5.59
C PRO A 437 -32.11 -1.58 -5.07
N VAL A 438 -31.65 -0.74 -4.13
CA VAL A 438 -32.41 0.45 -3.73
C VAL A 438 -32.52 1.46 -4.88
N PHE A 439 -31.43 1.70 -5.61
CA PHE A 439 -31.47 2.55 -6.81
C PHE A 439 -32.45 2.01 -7.86
N GLU A 440 -32.42 0.71 -8.14
CA GLU A 440 -33.35 0.08 -9.09
C GLU A 440 -34.81 0.25 -8.65
N ALA A 441 -35.10 0.06 -7.36
CA ALA A 441 -36.43 0.30 -6.80
C ALA A 441 -36.87 1.76 -6.92
N LEU A 442 -35.98 2.73 -6.69
CA LEU A 442 -36.27 4.15 -6.90
C LEU A 442 -36.54 4.48 -8.38
N ASN A 443 -35.72 3.92 -9.27
CA ASN A 443 -35.73 4.23 -10.69
C ASN A 443 -37.03 3.75 -11.39
N THR A 444 -37.62 2.66 -10.91
CA THR A 444 -38.91 2.13 -11.42
C THR A 444 -40.11 3.07 -11.25
N GLU A 445 -40.06 4.02 -10.31
CA GLU A 445 -41.16 4.96 -10.04
C GLU A 445 -40.99 6.30 -10.77
N THR A 446 -39.92 6.47 -11.55
CA THR A 446 -39.66 7.70 -12.28
C THR A 446 -40.28 7.69 -13.67
N GLU A 447 -40.83 8.83 -14.11
CA GLU A 447 -41.45 8.97 -15.44
C GLU A 447 -40.47 8.64 -16.59
N THR A 448 -39.18 8.87 -16.36
CA THR A 448 -38.09 8.52 -17.28
C THR A 448 -37.03 7.70 -16.56
N PRO A 449 -37.15 6.36 -16.56
CA PRO A 449 -36.16 5.48 -15.95
C PRO A 449 -34.78 5.66 -16.58
N VAL A 450 -33.76 5.76 -15.74
CA VAL A 450 -32.36 5.84 -16.16
C VAL A 450 -31.86 4.44 -16.51
N ALA A 451 -31.20 4.27 -17.65
CA ALA A 451 -30.60 2.99 -18.01
C ALA A 451 -29.46 2.62 -17.06
N THR A 452 -29.51 1.43 -16.46
CA THR A 452 -28.48 0.90 -15.55
C THR A 452 -27.28 0.36 -16.33
N THR A 453 -26.45 1.28 -16.85
CA THR A 453 -25.18 0.94 -17.51
C THR A 453 -24.13 0.46 -16.50
N ASP A 454 -23.09 -0.23 -16.95
CA ASP A 454 -22.02 -0.68 -16.07
C ASP A 454 -21.27 0.48 -15.40
N THR A 455 -21.06 1.60 -16.11
CA THR A 455 -20.52 2.83 -15.50
C THR A 455 -21.41 3.34 -14.36
N LEU A 456 -22.74 3.29 -14.52
CA LEU A 456 -23.67 3.72 -13.47
C LEU A 456 -23.65 2.77 -12.28
N LYS A 457 -23.58 1.45 -12.50
CA LYS A 457 -23.41 0.47 -11.41
C LYS A 457 -22.12 0.69 -10.64
N GLN A 458 -21.00 0.89 -11.35
CA GLN A 458 -19.72 1.21 -10.71
C GLN A 458 -19.84 2.50 -9.91
N LEU A 459 -20.49 3.54 -10.45
CA LEU A 459 -20.73 4.78 -9.72
C LEU A 459 -21.55 4.53 -8.45
N ILE A 460 -22.63 3.76 -8.50
CA ILE A 460 -23.47 3.45 -7.33
C ILE A 460 -22.65 2.69 -6.26
N LEU A 461 -21.89 1.68 -6.66
CA LEU A 461 -21.21 0.78 -5.73
C LEU A 461 -19.90 1.35 -5.18
N PHE A 462 -19.15 2.12 -5.98
CA PHE A 462 -17.80 2.56 -5.60
C PHE A 462 -17.78 3.93 -4.94
N SER A 463 -18.75 4.78 -5.22
CA SER A 463 -18.74 6.20 -4.84
C SER A 463 -18.62 6.47 -3.34
N THR A 464 -19.00 5.52 -2.49
CA THR A 464 -18.89 5.59 -1.03
C THR A 464 -17.71 4.80 -0.44
N LEU A 465 -16.79 4.27 -1.26
CA LEU A 465 -15.61 3.54 -0.77
C LEU A 465 -14.75 4.35 0.22
N SER A 466 -14.69 5.67 0.02
CA SER A 466 -13.98 6.59 0.92
C SER A 466 -14.54 6.65 2.34
N VAL A 467 -15.71 6.04 2.62
CA VAL A 467 -16.17 5.82 4.00
C VAL A 467 -15.12 5.05 4.79
N PHE A 468 -14.44 4.08 4.17
CA PHE A 468 -13.33 3.35 4.83
C PHE A 468 -12.11 4.25 5.10
N LEU A 469 -11.89 5.30 4.30
CA LEU A 469 -10.79 6.25 4.53
C LEU A 469 -11.08 7.17 5.71
N VAL A 470 -12.28 7.74 5.79
CA VAL A 470 -12.63 8.68 6.85
C VAL A 470 -12.73 8.01 8.22
N PHE A 471 -13.05 6.70 8.25
CA PHE A 471 -13.02 5.88 9.46
C PHE A 471 -11.68 5.21 9.74
N HIS A 472 -10.64 5.43 8.93
CA HIS A 472 -9.35 4.79 9.15
C HIS A 472 -8.71 5.23 10.48
N ASP A 473 -8.08 4.32 11.22
CA ASP A 473 -7.45 4.57 12.53
C ASP A 473 -6.33 5.61 12.52
N LYS A 474 -5.64 5.78 11.38
CA LYS A 474 -4.62 6.80 11.13
C LYS A 474 -5.19 8.14 10.66
N CYS A 475 -6.49 8.24 10.43
CA CYS A 475 -7.11 9.50 10.07
C CYS A 475 -7.14 10.41 11.31
N LEU A 476 -6.47 11.57 11.24
CA LEU A 476 -6.24 12.43 12.41
C LEU A 476 -7.52 12.96 13.07
N PHE A 477 -8.61 13.06 12.31
CA PHE A 477 -9.90 13.57 12.77
C PHE A 477 -10.96 12.46 12.91
N VAL A 478 -10.55 11.18 12.90
CA VAL A 478 -11.47 10.04 12.99
C VAL A 478 -12.38 10.07 14.22
N ASP A 479 -11.91 10.56 15.38
CA ASP A 479 -12.79 10.74 16.56
C ASP A 479 -13.90 11.78 16.31
N GLY A 480 -13.62 12.78 15.48
CA GLY A 480 -14.63 13.73 15.00
C GLY A 480 -15.61 13.06 14.05
N VAL A 481 -15.11 12.24 13.11
CA VAL A 481 -15.94 11.47 12.18
C VAL A 481 -16.87 10.51 12.91
N MET A 482 -16.38 9.78 13.92
CA MET A 482 -17.19 8.87 14.72
C MET A 482 -18.33 9.61 15.43
N ARG A 483 -18.04 10.77 16.04
CA ARG A 483 -19.09 11.60 16.66
C ARG A 483 -20.09 12.12 15.65
N ALA A 484 -19.61 12.63 14.51
CA ALA A 484 -20.49 13.11 13.44
C ALA A 484 -21.37 11.98 12.87
N TRP A 485 -20.88 10.75 12.83
CA TRP A 485 -21.64 9.56 12.45
C TRP A 485 -22.74 9.24 13.46
N ASP A 486 -22.40 9.19 14.75
CA ASP A 486 -23.34 8.88 15.83
C ASP A 486 -24.43 9.95 15.99
N GLU A 487 -24.10 11.22 15.75
CA GLU A 487 -25.03 12.36 15.84
C GLU A 487 -25.87 12.58 14.58
N ALA A 488 -25.46 12.02 13.44
CA ALA A 488 -26.14 12.23 12.18
C ALA A 488 -27.47 11.49 12.13
N GLN A 489 -28.53 12.18 11.70
CA GLN A 489 -29.84 11.57 11.56
C GLN A 489 -29.96 10.71 10.30
N THR A 490 -29.23 11.07 9.25
CA THR A 490 -29.22 10.37 7.97
C THR A 490 -27.81 10.36 7.40
N PHE A 491 -27.54 9.47 6.45
CA PHE A 491 -26.24 9.44 5.79
C PHE A 491 -25.95 10.75 5.02
N SER A 492 -26.97 11.40 4.46
CA SER A 492 -26.83 12.70 3.81
C SER A 492 -26.43 13.80 4.81
N ASP A 493 -26.98 13.78 6.02
CA ASP A 493 -26.57 14.67 7.13
C ASP A 493 -25.09 14.41 7.51
N PHE A 494 -24.70 13.14 7.68
CA PHE A 494 -23.31 12.76 7.91
C PHE A 494 -22.36 13.27 6.81
N VAL A 495 -22.70 13.07 5.53
CA VAL A 495 -21.91 13.55 4.39
C VAL A 495 -21.82 15.07 4.38
N SER A 496 -22.90 15.77 4.72
CA SER A 496 -22.91 17.23 4.83
C SER A 496 -21.98 17.73 5.93
N ARG A 497 -22.03 17.11 7.12
CA ARG A 497 -21.12 17.40 8.24
C ARG A 497 -19.67 17.12 7.89
N LEU A 498 -19.38 16.01 7.21
CA LEU A 498 -18.03 15.72 6.70
C LEU A 498 -17.46 16.87 5.86
N SER A 499 -18.29 17.42 4.98
CA SER A 499 -17.92 18.55 4.13
C SER A 499 -17.82 19.86 4.90
N GLN A 500 -18.72 20.13 5.85
CA GLN A 500 -18.72 21.41 6.58
C GLN A 500 -17.65 21.48 7.67
N GLU A 501 -17.48 20.41 8.45
CA GLU A 501 -16.59 20.37 9.61
C GLU A 501 -15.16 19.99 9.23
N PHE A 502 -15.01 19.05 8.28
CA PHE A 502 -13.70 18.49 7.89
C PHE A 502 -13.32 18.81 6.44
N GLY A 503 -14.20 19.46 5.65
CA GLY A 503 -14.03 19.72 4.20
C GLY A 503 -13.61 18.52 3.37
N VAL A 504 -14.04 17.34 3.81
CA VAL A 504 -13.93 16.12 3.05
C VAL A 504 -15.20 15.93 2.22
N CYS A 505 -15.07 16.04 0.90
CA CYS A 505 -16.11 15.53 0.01
C CYS A 505 -15.93 14.02 -0.12
N LEU A 506 -16.85 13.25 0.47
CA LEU A 506 -16.82 11.78 0.48
C LEU A 506 -16.65 11.21 -0.95
N TYR A 507 -17.50 11.63 -1.88
CA TYR A 507 -17.48 11.16 -3.26
C TYR A 507 -16.19 11.52 -4.01
N GLY A 508 -15.63 12.70 -3.74
CA GLY A 508 -14.35 13.12 -4.31
C GLY A 508 -13.16 12.34 -3.74
N ALA A 509 -13.20 12.00 -2.45
CA ALA A 509 -12.17 11.18 -1.80
C ALA A 509 -12.11 9.76 -2.36
N THR A 510 -13.24 9.22 -2.84
CA THR A 510 -13.28 7.91 -3.52
C THR A 510 -12.39 7.88 -4.76
N SER A 511 -12.33 8.98 -5.52
CA SER A 511 -11.46 9.06 -6.70
C SER A 511 -9.99 8.83 -6.36
N LEU A 512 -9.55 9.16 -5.14
CA LEU A 512 -8.18 8.89 -4.70
C LEU A 512 -7.90 7.38 -4.59
N MET A 513 -8.83 6.61 -4.03
CA MET A 513 -8.72 5.15 -3.93
C MET A 513 -8.75 4.51 -5.32
N LEU A 514 -9.69 4.94 -6.16
CA LEU A 514 -9.90 4.37 -7.48
C LEU A 514 -8.70 4.65 -8.42
N LEU A 515 -8.12 5.86 -8.36
CA LEU A 515 -6.89 6.17 -9.08
C LEU A 515 -5.74 5.27 -8.61
N ARG A 516 -5.61 5.05 -7.29
CA ARG A 516 -4.58 4.16 -6.74
C ARG A 516 -4.74 2.70 -7.18
N TRP A 517 -5.97 2.26 -7.39
CA TRP A 517 -6.29 0.92 -7.90
C TRP A 517 -6.38 0.83 -9.43
N GLY A 518 -6.05 1.91 -10.15
CA GLY A 518 -5.95 1.90 -11.61
C GLY A 518 -7.29 1.96 -12.36
N PHE A 519 -8.35 2.45 -11.74
CA PHE A 519 -9.64 2.65 -12.41
C PHE A 519 -9.61 3.83 -13.39
N ASN A 520 -10.45 3.74 -14.42
CA ASN A 520 -10.42 4.60 -15.59
C ASN A 520 -10.91 6.05 -15.34
N SER A 521 -10.73 6.86 -16.37
CA SER A 521 -11.08 8.27 -16.40
C SER A 521 -12.59 8.54 -16.28
N GLU A 522 -13.44 7.67 -16.80
CA GLU A 522 -14.88 7.91 -16.91
C GLU A 522 -15.56 7.97 -15.53
N ILE A 523 -15.27 7.00 -14.66
CA ILE A 523 -15.87 6.96 -13.31
C ILE A 523 -15.42 8.14 -12.45
N ASN A 524 -14.16 8.57 -12.59
CA ASN A 524 -13.62 9.69 -11.84
C ASN A 524 -14.26 11.03 -12.24
N GLN A 525 -14.65 11.18 -13.52
CA GLN A 525 -15.42 12.36 -13.95
C GLN A 525 -16.81 12.41 -13.33
N THR A 526 -17.50 11.27 -13.26
CA THR A 526 -18.85 11.18 -12.69
C THR A 526 -18.84 11.35 -11.17
N LEU A 527 -17.84 10.82 -10.47
CA LEU A 527 -17.66 11.05 -9.02
C LEU A 527 -17.50 12.54 -8.68
N TRP A 528 -16.79 13.29 -9.53
CA TRP A 528 -16.65 14.74 -9.32
C TRP A 528 -17.97 15.49 -9.51
N LYS A 529 -18.78 15.09 -10.50
CA LYS A 529 -20.15 15.64 -10.65
C LYS A 529 -21.01 15.30 -9.44
N LEU A 530 -20.91 14.07 -8.93
CA LEU A 530 -21.65 13.62 -7.75
C LEU A 530 -21.28 14.44 -6.50
N CYS A 531 -19.99 14.74 -6.32
CA CYS A 531 -19.49 15.63 -5.28
C CYS A 531 -20.13 17.03 -5.36
N GLN A 532 -20.19 17.64 -6.54
CA GLN A 532 -20.81 18.97 -6.73
C GLN A 532 -22.31 18.95 -6.43
N VAL A 533 -23.02 17.89 -6.84
CA VAL A 533 -24.45 17.73 -6.59
C VAL A 533 -24.71 17.56 -5.08
N ALA A 534 -23.90 16.77 -4.39
CA ALA A 534 -23.99 16.58 -2.94
C ALA A 534 -23.73 17.89 -2.17
N GLU A 535 -22.72 18.67 -2.57
CA GLU A 535 -22.41 19.97 -1.95
C GLU A 535 -23.51 21.02 -2.19
N SER A 536 -24.14 21.01 -3.37
CA SER A 536 -25.18 21.98 -3.75
C SER A 536 -26.61 21.57 -3.38
N GLN A 537 -26.81 20.36 -2.85
CA GLN A 537 -28.11 19.76 -2.55
C GLN A 537 -29.10 19.76 -3.74
N ALA A 538 -28.58 19.73 -4.98
CA ALA A 538 -29.41 19.73 -6.19
C ALA A 538 -30.04 18.35 -6.42
N ALA A 539 -31.37 18.22 -6.32
CA ALA A 539 -32.07 16.93 -6.31
C ALA A 539 -32.40 16.32 -7.69
N GLY A 540 -31.67 16.67 -8.76
CA GLY A 540 -32.05 16.35 -10.14
C GLY A 540 -31.25 15.23 -10.81
N GLY A 541 -31.94 14.40 -11.60
CA GLY A 541 -31.34 13.45 -12.55
C GLY A 541 -30.66 12.23 -11.91
N ALA A 542 -29.87 11.51 -12.71
CA ALA A 542 -29.23 10.25 -12.28
C ALA A 542 -28.32 10.44 -11.06
N ALA A 543 -27.59 11.56 -10.96
CA ALA A 543 -26.74 11.84 -9.81
C ALA A 543 -27.56 12.00 -8.51
N GLY A 544 -28.69 12.72 -8.55
CA GLY A 544 -29.59 12.85 -7.40
C GLY A 544 -30.17 11.51 -6.95
N GLN A 545 -30.56 10.65 -7.90
CA GLN A 545 -31.05 9.30 -7.58
C GLN A 545 -29.97 8.42 -6.93
N VAL A 546 -28.71 8.52 -7.38
CA VAL A 546 -27.58 7.81 -6.77
C VAL A 546 -27.38 8.26 -5.33
N LEU A 547 -27.34 9.58 -5.08
CA LEU A 547 -27.24 10.13 -3.72
C LEU A 547 -28.39 9.67 -2.82
N HIS A 548 -29.61 9.66 -3.37
CA HIS A 548 -30.79 9.22 -2.62
C HIS A 548 -30.71 7.73 -2.27
N ALA A 549 -30.25 6.89 -3.20
CA ALA A 549 -30.02 5.47 -2.96
C ALA A 549 -28.99 5.24 -1.85
N HIS A 550 -27.85 5.94 -1.89
CA HIS A 550 -26.86 5.87 -0.79
C HIS A 550 -27.46 6.30 0.54
N ASN A 551 -28.21 7.41 0.54
CA ASN A 551 -28.82 7.91 1.76
C ASN A 551 -29.72 6.87 2.41
N ILE A 552 -30.59 6.24 1.63
CA ILE A 552 -31.50 5.18 2.12
C ILE A 552 -30.70 3.97 2.61
N SER A 553 -29.78 3.45 1.78
CA SER A 553 -29.07 2.21 2.09
C SER A 553 -28.19 2.33 3.31
N PHE A 554 -27.41 3.42 3.46
CA PHE A 554 -26.58 3.62 4.64
C PHE A 554 -27.42 3.90 5.89
N THR A 555 -28.45 4.74 5.79
CA THR A 555 -29.28 5.08 6.95
C THR A 555 -30.04 3.86 7.48
N LEU A 556 -30.55 2.99 6.60
CA LEU A 556 -31.36 1.83 7.00
C LEU A 556 -30.55 0.56 7.31
N ASN A 557 -29.31 0.45 6.81
CA ASN A 557 -28.48 -0.75 6.99
C ASN A 557 -27.29 -0.55 7.92
N ALA A 558 -26.66 0.63 7.91
CA ALA A 558 -25.42 0.89 8.64
C ALA A 558 -25.58 1.82 9.84
N MET A 559 -26.54 2.75 9.79
CA MET A 559 -26.83 3.66 10.91
C MET A 559 -27.87 3.05 11.88
N GLY A 560 -28.10 3.72 13.01
CA GLY A 560 -29.01 3.25 14.07
C GLY A 560 -30.49 3.23 13.64
N HIS A 561 -31.27 2.31 14.25
CA HIS A 561 -32.69 2.13 13.94
C HIS A 561 -33.57 3.35 14.21
N GLU A 562 -33.13 4.27 15.06
CA GLU A 562 -33.82 5.52 15.39
C GLU A 562 -33.96 6.45 14.18
N SER A 563 -33.11 6.29 13.17
CA SER A 563 -33.12 7.06 11.92
C SER A 563 -34.10 6.55 10.86
N HIS A 564 -34.67 5.35 11.03
CA HIS A 564 -35.53 4.71 10.02
C HIS A 564 -36.81 5.50 9.71
N PRO A 565 -37.55 6.06 10.70
CA PRO A 565 -38.79 6.79 10.42
C PRO A 565 -38.57 8.00 9.52
N ILE A 566 -37.46 8.73 9.71
CA ILE A 566 -37.11 9.92 8.93
C ILE A 566 -37.03 9.61 7.43
N VAL A 567 -36.45 8.47 7.07
CA VAL A 567 -36.33 8.04 5.68
C VAL A 567 -37.69 7.69 5.09
N TYR A 568 -38.49 6.88 5.81
CA TYR A 568 -39.77 6.40 5.28
C TYR A 568 -40.86 7.47 5.23
N ASP A 569 -40.89 8.39 6.19
CA ASP A 569 -41.90 9.44 6.27
C ASP A 569 -41.75 10.48 5.16
N SER A 570 -40.55 10.57 4.56
CA SER A 570 -40.29 11.44 3.41
C SER A 570 -40.71 10.84 2.05
N MET A 571 -41.14 9.57 2.03
CA MET A 571 -41.48 8.84 0.80
C MET A 571 -42.98 8.69 0.60
N ILE A 572 -43.41 8.58 -0.66
CA ILE A 572 -44.77 8.14 -0.96
C ILE A 572 -45.00 6.68 -0.49
N PRO A 573 -46.21 6.31 -0.04
CA PRO A 573 -46.46 5.00 0.58
C PRO A 573 -46.07 3.78 -0.26
N ALA A 574 -46.31 3.85 -1.58
CA ALA A 574 -45.98 2.77 -2.51
C ALA A 574 -44.46 2.52 -2.59
N LEU A 575 -43.68 3.61 -2.67
CA LEU A 575 -42.22 3.53 -2.68
C LEU A 575 -41.69 3.05 -1.33
N ALA A 576 -42.22 3.58 -0.22
CA ALA A 576 -41.85 3.14 1.12
C ALA A 576 -42.09 1.63 1.32
N ALA A 577 -43.20 1.10 0.81
CA ALA A 577 -43.49 -0.34 0.85
C ALA A 577 -42.48 -1.16 0.04
N ARG A 578 -42.10 -0.69 -1.16
CA ARG A 578 -41.09 -1.37 -2.00
C ARG A 578 -39.71 -1.35 -1.33
N ILE A 579 -39.27 -0.21 -0.80
CA ILE A 579 -38.01 -0.11 -0.07
C ILE A 579 -38.03 -1.01 1.17
N LYS A 580 -39.11 -1.04 1.95
CA LYS A 580 -39.25 -1.98 3.08
C LYS A 580 -39.10 -3.44 2.64
N SER A 581 -39.68 -3.80 1.48
CA SER A 581 -39.50 -5.15 0.92
C SER A 581 -38.04 -5.43 0.53
N VAL A 582 -37.35 -4.48 -0.10
CA VAL A 582 -35.93 -4.60 -0.48
C VAL A 582 -35.06 -4.79 0.78
N ILE A 583 -35.25 -3.96 1.80
CA ILE A 583 -34.51 -4.05 3.08
C ILE A 583 -34.79 -5.38 3.79
N SER A 584 -36.06 -5.80 3.84
CA SER A 584 -36.45 -7.08 4.47
C SER A 584 -35.90 -8.31 3.75
N GLN A 585 -35.63 -8.23 2.45
CA GLN A 585 -35.01 -9.31 1.69
C GLN A 585 -33.47 -9.28 1.78
N TRP A 586 -32.90 -8.14 2.17
CA TRP A 586 -31.47 -7.95 2.36
C TRP A 586 -30.99 -8.46 3.72
N GLN A 587 -31.76 -8.18 4.78
CA GLN A 587 -31.53 -8.68 6.14
C GLN A 587 -31.81 -10.18 6.21
#